data_AF-D9J150-F1
#
_entry.id   AF-D9J150-F1
#
_cell.length_a   1.000
_cell.length_b   1.000
_cell.length_c   1.000
_cell.angle_alpha   90.00
_cell.angle_beta   90.00
_cell.angle_gamma   90.00
#
_symmetry.space_group_name_H-M   'P 1'
#
loop_
_entity.id
_entity.type
_entity.pdbx_description
1 polymer ?
#
loop_
_entity_poly.entity_id
_entity_poly.type
_entity_poly.pdbx_seq_one_letter_code
_entity_poly.pdbx_strand_id
1 'polypeptide(L)'
;MMKFLVGFCILAVVAPTVFGELKCSLGNPELPTEWIDLRGDCLTAMRNQIQKEIDASYQYLAMGAHFSRDTVNRPGFAEMFFKSAKEEREHGSKLIEYLSMRGQLTDGVTDLIRTPSVQKDEW
;
A
#
# COMPACT_ATOMS: atom_id res chain seq x y z
N MET A 1 22.86 -59.21 -11.61
CA MET A 1 23.06 -58.09 -10.66
C MET A 1 23.41 -56.77 -11.34
N MET A 2 24.20 -56.72 -12.42
CA MET A 2 24.61 -55.47 -13.11
C MET A 2 23.46 -54.66 -13.76
N LYS A 3 22.40 -55.33 -14.27
CA LYS A 3 21.29 -54.67 -15.00
C LYS A 3 20.35 -53.85 -14.10
N PHE A 4 20.23 -54.20 -12.82
CA PHE A 4 19.39 -53.45 -11.87
C PHE A 4 20.09 -52.19 -11.32
N LEU A 5 21.42 -52.20 -11.19
CA LEU A 5 22.18 -51.01 -10.80
C LEU A 5 22.11 -49.90 -11.85
N VAL A 6 22.21 -50.25 -13.14
CA VAL A 6 22.16 -49.25 -14.23
C VAL A 6 20.79 -48.58 -14.32
N GLY A 7 19.69 -49.33 -14.12
CA GLY A 7 18.34 -48.77 -14.10
C GLY A 7 18.09 -47.82 -12.93
N PHE A 8 18.64 -48.12 -11.75
CA PHE A 8 18.51 -47.25 -10.57
C PHE A 8 19.31 -45.95 -10.70
N CYS A 9 20.49 -46.00 -11.33
CA CYS A 9 21.28 -44.80 -11.63
C CYS A 9 20.57 -43.87 -12.64
N ILE A 10 19.88 -44.41 -13.65
CA ILE A 10 19.14 -43.58 -14.62
C ILE A 10 17.96 -42.88 -13.94
N LEU A 11 17.21 -43.56 -13.07
CA LEU A 11 16.12 -42.96 -12.29
C LEU A 11 16.61 -41.86 -11.32
N ALA A 12 17.76 -42.06 -10.67
CA ALA A 12 18.34 -41.09 -9.74
C ALA A 12 18.90 -39.83 -10.44
N VAL A 13 19.34 -39.93 -11.69
CA VAL A 13 19.84 -38.78 -12.47
C VAL A 13 18.69 -37.96 -13.09
N VAL A 14 17.56 -38.59 -13.41
CA VAL A 14 16.40 -37.89 -14.00
C VAL A 14 15.53 -37.24 -12.90
N ALA A 15 15.45 -37.81 -11.70
CA ALA A 15 14.68 -37.25 -10.58
C ALA A 15 14.97 -35.77 -10.23
N PRO A 16 16.23 -35.29 -10.17
CA PRO A 16 16.51 -33.88 -9.90
C PRO A 16 16.17 -32.93 -11.06
N THR A 17 15.89 -33.45 -12.27
CA THR A 17 15.60 -32.61 -13.46
C THR A 17 14.10 -32.31 -13.68
N VAL A 18 13.22 -32.90 -12.87
CA VAL A 18 11.75 -32.74 -13.00
C VAL A 18 11.16 -31.78 -11.95
N PHE A 19 11.98 -31.28 -11.02
CA PHE A 19 11.57 -30.18 -10.14
C PHE A 19 11.76 -28.87 -10.90
N GLY A 20 10.72 -28.42 -11.61
CA GLY A 20 10.69 -27.06 -12.16
C GLY A 20 10.92 -26.05 -11.03
N GLU A 21 11.78 -25.05 -11.27
CA GLU A 21 11.98 -23.95 -10.33
C GLU A 21 10.62 -23.33 -9.98
N LEU A 22 10.23 -23.38 -8.70
CA LEU A 22 9.05 -22.65 -8.23
C LEU A 22 9.34 -21.15 -8.34
N LYS A 23 8.88 -20.53 -9.43
CA LYS A 23 8.90 -19.08 -9.59
C LYS A 23 7.73 -18.49 -8.81
N CYS A 24 8.02 -17.76 -7.74
CA CYS A 24 7.02 -17.09 -6.89
C CYS A 24 6.40 -15.84 -7.55
N SER A 25 6.91 -15.42 -8.71
CA SER A 25 6.42 -14.29 -9.47
C SER A 25 6.28 -14.65 -10.95
N LEU A 26 5.19 -14.22 -11.56
CA LEU A 26 5.06 -14.18 -13.01
C LEU A 26 5.93 -13.04 -13.56
N GLY A 27 6.43 -13.20 -14.78
CA GLY A 27 7.08 -12.11 -15.49
C GLY A 27 6.08 -11.00 -15.82
N ASN A 28 6.56 -9.75 -15.88
CA ASN A 28 5.72 -8.62 -16.29
C ASN A 28 5.52 -8.65 -17.81
N PRO A 29 4.26 -8.61 -18.31
CA PRO A 29 4.00 -8.54 -19.74
C PRO A 29 4.36 -7.16 -20.30
N GLU A 30 4.79 -7.10 -21.55
CA GLU A 30 5.00 -5.86 -22.28
C GLU A 30 3.66 -5.32 -22.78
N LEU A 31 3.18 -4.23 -22.18
CA LEU A 31 1.93 -3.55 -22.54
C LEU A 31 2.22 -2.13 -23.07
N PRO A 32 1.37 -1.58 -23.94
CA PRO A 32 1.47 -0.19 -24.38
C PRO A 32 1.42 0.79 -23.20
N THR A 33 2.33 1.76 -23.17
CA THR A 33 2.48 2.74 -22.06
C THR A 33 2.32 4.19 -22.52
N GLU A 34 1.99 4.41 -23.79
CA GLU A 34 1.85 5.75 -24.40
C GLU A 34 0.72 6.56 -23.75
N TRP A 35 -0.28 5.88 -23.17
CA TRP A 35 -1.40 6.51 -22.47
C TRP A 35 -1.03 7.06 -21.09
N ILE A 36 0.13 6.70 -20.54
CA ILE A 36 0.60 7.13 -19.22
C ILE A 36 1.33 8.47 -19.36
N ASP A 37 0.61 9.55 -19.15
CA ASP A 37 1.05 10.92 -19.41
C ASP A 37 1.22 11.78 -18.14
N LEU A 38 0.71 11.35 -16.99
CA LEU A 38 0.86 12.05 -15.70
C LEU A 38 2.29 11.87 -15.13
N ARG A 39 3.11 12.93 -15.18
CA ARG A 39 4.54 12.86 -14.80
C ARG A 39 5.01 14.16 -14.12
N GLY A 40 6.25 14.13 -13.61
CA GLY A 40 6.95 15.30 -13.10
C GLY A 40 6.27 15.94 -11.88
N ASP A 41 6.26 17.28 -11.86
CA ASP A 41 5.80 18.05 -10.71
C ASP A 41 4.34 17.80 -10.33
N CYS A 42 3.47 17.53 -11.32
CA CYS A 42 2.07 17.22 -11.07
C CYS A 42 1.90 15.92 -10.29
N LEU A 43 2.64 14.86 -10.66
CA LEU A 43 2.63 13.59 -9.94
C LEU A 43 3.13 13.75 -8.50
N THR A 44 4.24 14.47 -8.32
CA THR A 44 4.81 14.75 -7.00
C THR A 44 3.83 15.55 -6.13
N ALA A 45 3.18 16.58 -6.70
CA ALA A 45 2.19 17.38 -6.00
C ALA A 45 0.98 16.53 -5.57
N MET A 46 0.50 15.62 -6.43
CA MET A 46 -0.60 14.72 -6.11
C MET A 46 -0.24 13.73 -4.98
N ARG A 47 0.96 13.15 -5.01
CA ARG A 47 1.46 12.30 -3.91
C ARG A 47 1.57 13.06 -2.59
N ASN A 48 2.08 14.29 -2.64
CA ASN A 48 2.14 15.16 -1.46
C ASN A 48 0.74 15.54 -0.96
N GLN A 49 -0.22 15.74 -1.87
CA GLN A 49 -1.59 16.04 -1.50
C GLN A 49 -2.25 14.85 -0.79
N ILE A 50 -2.02 13.61 -1.26
CA ILE A 50 -2.49 12.40 -0.55
C ILE A 50 -2.01 12.40 0.90
N GLN A 51 -0.72 12.66 1.16
CA GLN A 51 -0.20 12.74 2.52
C GLN A 51 -0.92 13.84 3.33
N LYS A 52 -1.14 15.02 2.76
CA LYS A 52 -1.85 16.13 3.43
C LYS A 52 -3.27 15.77 3.82
N GLU A 53 -4.03 15.08 2.96
CA GLU A 53 -5.40 14.65 3.28
C GLU A 53 -5.41 13.63 4.42
N ILE A 54 -4.44 12.71 4.44
CA ILE A 54 -4.30 11.74 5.53
C ILE A 54 -3.89 12.42 6.84
N ASP A 55 -2.95 13.37 6.79
CA ASP A 55 -2.54 14.15 7.96
C ASP A 55 -3.72 14.96 8.52
N ALA A 56 -4.52 15.60 7.65
CA ALA A 56 -5.73 16.32 8.03
C ALA A 56 -6.76 15.40 8.67
N SER A 57 -6.96 14.19 8.11
CA SER A 57 -7.82 13.17 8.68
C SER A 57 -7.40 12.79 10.11
N TYR A 58 -6.11 12.54 10.33
CA TYR A 58 -5.56 12.24 11.65
C TYR A 58 -5.70 13.41 12.62
N GLN A 59 -5.47 14.63 12.15
CA GLN A 59 -5.62 15.83 12.97
C GLN A 59 -7.06 16.04 13.43
N TYR A 60 -8.03 15.90 12.53
CA TYR A 60 -9.44 16.00 12.88
C TYR A 60 -9.90 14.86 13.79
N LEU A 61 -9.35 13.66 13.63
CA LEU A 61 -9.63 12.55 14.54
C LEU A 61 -9.19 12.88 15.98
N ALA A 62 -8.00 13.46 16.15
CA ALA A 62 -7.50 13.92 17.45
C ALA A 62 -8.36 15.06 18.04
N MET A 63 -8.83 15.98 17.21
CA MET A 63 -9.75 17.05 17.64
C MET A 63 -11.10 16.49 18.10
N GLY A 64 -11.67 15.54 17.35
CA GLY A 64 -12.90 14.84 17.75
C GLY A 64 -12.74 14.18 19.12
N ALA A 65 -11.64 13.44 19.32
CA ALA A 65 -11.32 12.82 20.60
C ALA A 65 -11.18 13.83 21.75
N HIS A 66 -10.57 15.00 21.52
CA HIS A 66 -10.47 16.06 22.52
C HIS A 66 -11.84 16.54 23.01
N PHE A 67 -12.77 16.82 22.09
CA PHE A 67 -14.11 17.31 22.44
C PHE A 67 -15.03 16.23 23.02
N SER A 68 -14.70 14.95 22.82
CA SER A 68 -15.39 13.80 23.43
C SER A 68 -14.97 13.52 24.88
N ARG A 69 -13.90 14.15 25.40
CA ARG A 69 -13.49 13.96 26.80
C ARG A 69 -14.61 14.38 27.76
N ASP A 70 -14.80 13.63 28.83
CA ASP A 70 -15.75 13.93 29.92
C ASP A 70 -15.60 15.36 30.50
N THR A 71 -14.35 15.82 30.61
CA THR A 71 -13.95 17.14 31.11
C THR A 71 -14.19 18.29 30.13
N VAL A 72 -14.43 18.01 28.85
CA VAL A 72 -14.72 19.00 27.80
C VAL A 72 -16.18 18.90 27.36
N ASN A 73 -16.65 17.70 27.05
CA ASN A 73 -18.03 17.31 26.74
C ASN A 73 -18.73 18.28 25.77
N ARG A 74 -18.22 18.38 24.53
CA ARG A 74 -18.82 19.16 23.44
C ARG A 74 -19.18 18.22 22.28
N PRO A 75 -20.28 17.45 22.39
CA PRO A 75 -20.59 16.38 21.45
C PRO A 75 -20.82 16.86 20.01
N GLY A 76 -21.40 18.06 19.81
CA GLY A 76 -21.58 18.62 18.45
C GLY A 76 -20.26 18.93 17.74
N PHE A 77 -19.26 19.45 18.47
CA PHE A 77 -17.92 19.65 17.93
C PHE A 77 -17.22 18.31 17.66
N ALA A 78 -17.35 17.36 18.58
CA ALA A 78 -16.79 16.03 18.40
C ALA A 78 -17.34 15.35 17.13
N GLU A 79 -18.66 15.34 16.94
CA GLU A 79 -19.30 14.78 15.75
C GLU A 79 -18.85 15.48 14.47
N MET A 80 -18.77 16.81 14.48
CA MET A 80 -18.28 17.59 13.34
C MET A 80 -16.87 17.16 12.95
N PHE A 81 -15.94 17.09 13.90
CA PHE A 81 -14.55 16.72 13.61
C PHE A 81 -14.40 15.24 13.23
N PHE A 82 -15.19 14.33 13.78
CA PHE A 82 -15.19 12.94 13.30
C PHE A 82 -15.70 12.81 11.87
N LYS A 83 -16.71 13.62 11.47
CA LYS A 83 -17.16 13.68 10.07
C LYS A 83 -16.08 14.24 9.17
N SER A 84 -15.44 15.35 9.55
CA SER A 84 -14.32 15.93 8.79
C SER A 84 -13.16 14.94 8.65
N ALA A 85 -12.79 14.22 9.71
CA ALA A 85 -11.76 13.19 9.65
C ALA A 85 -12.08 12.10 8.62
N LYS A 86 -13.35 11.66 8.54
CA LYS A 86 -13.80 10.70 7.54
C LYS A 86 -13.73 11.28 6.12
N GLU A 87 -14.19 12.51 5.94
CA GLU A 87 -14.21 13.22 4.65
C GLU A 87 -12.80 13.39 4.06
N GLU A 88 -11.82 13.82 4.86
CA GLU A 88 -10.44 13.95 4.36
C GLU A 88 -9.81 12.59 4.02
N ARG A 89 -10.16 11.52 4.74
CA ARG A 89 -9.72 10.17 4.35
C ARG A 89 -10.31 9.77 3.00
N GLU A 90 -11.57 10.12 2.73
CA GLU A 90 -12.20 9.90 1.43
C GLU A 90 -11.56 10.74 0.32
N HIS A 91 -11.14 11.98 0.61
CA HIS A 91 -10.35 12.80 -0.32
C HIS A 91 -9.03 12.13 -0.69
N GLY A 92 -8.27 11.66 0.30
CA GLY A 92 -7.03 10.90 0.06
C GLY A 92 -7.24 9.67 -0.80
N SER A 93 -8.28 8.87 -0.51
CA SER A 93 -8.62 7.68 -1.31
C SER A 93 -8.95 8.01 -2.76
N LYS A 94 -9.72 9.08 -3.02
CA LYS A 94 -10.05 9.51 -4.38
C LYS A 94 -8.82 9.91 -5.19
N LEU A 95 -7.83 10.54 -4.55
CA LEU A 95 -6.56 10.88 -5.21
C LEU A 95 -5.74 9.62 -5.55
N ILE A 96 -5.73 8.62 -4.66
CA ILE A 96 -5.09 7.31 -4.91
C ILE A 96 -5.75 6.60 -6.09
N GLU A 97 -7.08 6.55 -6.12
CA GLU A 97 -7.84 5.99 -7.23
C GLU A 97 -7.53 6.70 -8.55
N TYR A 98 -7.48 8.04 -8.53
CA TYR A 98 -7.16 8.84 -9.71
C TYR A 98 -5.74 8.57 -10.23
N LEU A 99 -4.74 8.49 -9.35
CA LEU A 99 -3.38 8.15 -9.75
C LEU A 99 -3.30 6.75 -10.36
N SER A 100 -3.99 5.77 -9.76
CA SER A 100 -4.07 4.40 -10.28
C SER A 100 -4.73 4.37 -11.67
N MET A 101 -5.83 5.12 -11.85
CA MET A 101 -6.51 5.28 -13.14
C MET A 101 -5.59 5.87 -14.21
N ARG A 102 -4.64 6.73 -13.84
CA ARG A 102 -3.64 7.34 -14.74
C ARG A 102 -2.38 6.48 -14.93
N GLY A 103 -2.42 5.21 -14.51
CA GLY A 103 -1.30 4.28 -14.69
C GLY A 103 -0.11 4.51 -13.75
N GLN A 104 -0.32 5.26 -12.66
CA GLN A 104 0.67 5.48 -11.62
C GLN A 104 0.46 4.47 -10.47
N LEU A 105 1.33 4.53 -9.45
CA LEU A 105 1.28 3.65 -8.26
C LEU A 105 1.51 2.17 -8.56
N THR A 106 2.18 1.86 -9.68
CA THR A 106 2.67 0.51 -9.99
C THR A 106 3.93 0.16 -9.19
N ASP A 107 4.66 1.18 -8.74
CA ASP A 107 5.82 1.14 -7.86
C ASP A 107 5.74 2.24 -6.79
N GLY A 108 6.59 2.17 -5.77
CA GLY A 108 6.68 3.23 -4.74
C GLY A 108 5.36 3.46 -3.98
N VAL A 109 4.63 2.38 -3.64
CA VAL A 109 3.41 2.48 -2.81
C VAL A 109 3.76 2.45 -1.32
N THR A 110 4.89 1.82 -0.96
CA THR A 110 5.33 1.68 0.44
C THR A 110 5.62 3.01 1.14
N ASP A 111 6.02 4.03 0.39
CA ASP A 111 6.34 5.37 0.90
C ASP A 111 5.25 6.41 0.59
N LEU A 112 4.10 5.99 0.03
CA LEU A 112 3.01 6.88 -0.37
C LEU A 112 2.35 7.58 0.83
N ILE A 113 2.20 6.86 1.94
CA ILE A 113 1.66 7.38 3.19
C ILE A 113 2.68 7.10 4.29
N ARG A 114 3.13 8.17 4.94
CA ARG A 114 4.00 8.14 6.11
C ARG A 114 3.14 8.25 7.35
N THR A 115 3.18 7.23 8.19
CA THR A 115 2.55 7.28 9.51
C THR A 115 3.60 7.70 10.54
N PRO A 116 3.28 8.63 11.46
CA PRO A 116 4.15 8.89 12.60
C PRO A 116 4.29 7.59 13.39
N SER A 117 5.53 7.15 13.64
CA SER A 117 5.75 6.04 14.56
C SER A 117 5.36 6.48 15.97
N VAL A 118 4.46 5.73 16.62
CA VAL A 118 4.26 5.88 18.06
C VAL A 118 5.56 5.43 18.71
N GLN A 119 6.21 6.32 19.46
CA GLN A 119 7.37 5.91 20.25
C GLN A 119 6.90 4.80 21.18
N LYS A 120 7.54 3.63 21.10
CA LYS A 120 7.33 2.57 22.06
C LYS A 120 7.97 3.05 23.36
N ASP A 121 7.17 3.64 24.23
CA ASP A 121 7.58 3.73 25.62
C ASP A 121 7.55 2.30 26.16
N GLU A 122 8.73 1.77 26.51
CA GLU A 122 8.82 0.56 27.32
C GLU A 122 8.36 0.94 28.72
N TRP A 123 7.16 0.51 29.10
CA TRP A 123 6.62 0.61 30.46
C TRP A 123 6.73 -0.73 31.17
#